data_AF-R5BQQ9-F1
#
_entry.id   AF-R5BQQ9-F1
#
_cell.length_a   1.000
_cell.length_b   1.000
_cell.length_c   1.000
_cell.angle_alpha   90.00
_cell.angle_beta   90.00
_cell.angle_gamma   90.00
#
_symmetry.space_group_name_H-M   'P 1'
#
loop_
_entity.id
_entity.type
_entity.pdbx_description
1 polymer ?
#
loop_
_entity_poly.entity_id
_entity_poly.type
_entity_poly.pdbx_seq_one_letter_code
_entity_poly.pdbx_strand_id
1 'polypeptide(L)'
;MKKIMKIIVYTGVIISLIPIITMFCINLRQNKIETDRNFYGKEITEGQLKVIQNSYQKYECNIKYFVIKKDIGQLKYYYNDKNHMKFETNEKIYNKYIKGADIFFVYKPKCQISYRSNHGKLTATFIGNKIFLIPKKFSDQELKTVKSLVVQKSHKKVFLTYSLDDVAKKYNNLAIHGLKNKKAITDFKFSNELGNGSVCGKSLIKSAKYDRLYKDFAFYQTPKEKLTNTKDRFLLFSAKLQPCYPNGYFLFYMVSFLFSTLLVLFAGAKDENVLIIILQYVVTGLWIGQWDKSGIVMAIILILILLFFIGKELRSIRKEGDLQDEEKKNI
;
A
#
# COMPACT_ATOMS: atom_id res chain seq x y z
N MET A 1 -11.31 -48.28 21.35
CA MET A 1 -10.17 -47.34 21.14
C MET A 1 -10.23 -46.58 19.82
N LYS A 2 -10.37 -47.25 18.65
CA LYS A 2 -10.46 -46.60 17.32
C LYS A 2 -11.60 -45.56 17.19
N LYS A 3 -12.78 -45.81 17.77
CA LYS A 3 -13.96 -44.91 17.71
C LYS A 3 -13.76 -43.57 18.42
N ILE A 4 -13.29 -43.61 19.67
CA ILE A 4 -13.03 -42.41 20.48
C ILE A 4 -11.93 -41.57 19.82
N MET A 5 -10.89 -42.21 19.32
CA MET A 5 -9.80 -41.54 18.59
C MET A 5 -10.32 -40.84 17.32
N LYS A 6 -11.19 -41.47 16.54
CA LYS A 6 -11.85 -40.82 15.39
C LYS A 6 -12.64 -39.59 15.81
N ILE A 7 -13.44 -39.67 16.87
CA ILE A 7 -14.24 -38.53 17.37
C ILE A 7 -13.34 -37.37 17.79
N ILE A 8 -12.28 -37.63 18.55
CA ILE A 8 -11.30 -36.62 18.97
C ILE A 8 -10.67 -35.94 17.75
N VAL A 9 -10.26 -36.72 16.76
CA VAL A 9 -9.60 -36.25 15.53
C VAL A 9 -10.56 -35.41 14.67
N TYR A 10 -11.80 -35.86 14.45
CA TYR A 10 -12.82 -35.08 13.74
C TYR A 10 -13.16 -33.77 14.47
N THR A 11 -13.26 -33.81 15.80
CA THR A 11 -13.57 -32.63 16.63
C THR A 11 -12.43 -31.62 16.57
N GLY A 12 -11.17 -32.08 16.62
CA GLY A 12 -9.98 -31.24 16.44
C GLY A 12 -9.97 -30.52 15.09
N VAL A 13 -10.30 -31.20 14.00
CA VAL A 13 -10.40 -30.57 12.67
C VAL A 13 -11.51 -29.53 12.62
N ILE A 14 -12.70 -29.81 13.15
CA ILE A 14 -13.79 -28.83 13.18
C ILE A 14 -13.38 -27.57 13.95
N ILE A 15 -12.74 -27.72 15.12
CA ILE A 15 -12.27 -26.58 15.93
C ILE A 15 -11.21 -25.78 15.16
N SER A 16 -10.29 -26.46 14.46
CA SER A 16 -9.24 -25.81 13.67
C SER A 16 -9.74 -25.05 12.42
N LEU A 17 -10.97 -25.33 11.95
CA LEU A 17 -11.61 -24.59 10.87
C LEU A 17 -12.14 -23.22 11.31
N ILE A 18 -12.47 -23.03 12.59
CA ILE A 18 -13.11 -21.79 13.08
C ILE A 18 -12.23 -20.55 12.82
N PRO A 19 -10.91 -20.56 13.09
CA PRO A 19 -10.03 -19.43 12.76
C PRO A 19 -9.91 -19.17 11.26
N ILE A 20 -9.93 -20.21 10.43
CA ILE A 20 -9.85 -20.11 8.96
C ILE A 20 -11.12 -19.45 8.40
N ILE A 21 -12.29 -19.90 8.85
CA ILE A 21 -13.58 -19.30 8.45
C ILE A 21 -13.63 -17.84 8.90
N THR A 22 -13.18 -17.55 10.13
CA THR A 22 -13.13 -16.18 10.66
C THR A 22 -12.20 -15.30 9.83
N MET A 23 -11.02 -15.81 9.43
CA MET A 23 -10.11 -15.12 8.52
C MET A 23 -10.80 -14.74 7.20
N PHE A 24 -11.57 -15.66 6.59
CA PHE A 24 -12.34 -15.35 5.39
C PHE A 24 -13.41 -14.30 5.62
N CYS A 25 -14.16 -14.39 6.72
CA CYS A 25 -15.17 -13.40 7.06
C CYS A 25 -14.55 -11.99 7.25
N ILE A 26 -13.36 -11.89 7.85
CA ILE A 26 -12.60 -10.64 7.98
C ILE A 26 -12.29 -10.08 6.59
N ASN A 27 -11.69 -10.88 5.71
CA ASN A 27 -11.34 -10.46 4.34
C ASN A 27 -12.56 -10.05 3.51
N LEU A 28 -13.64 -10.83 3.54
CA LEU A 28 -14.87 -10.52 2.80
C LEU A 28 -15.54 -9.23 3.28
N ARG A 29 -15.36 -8.88 4.57
CA ARG A 29 -15.90 -7.67 5.17
C ARG A 29 -14.91 -6.49 5.21
N GLN A 30 -13.75 -6.61 4.55
CA GLN A 30 -12.73 -5.55 4.53
C GLN A 30 -13.31 -4.18 4.19
N ASN A 31 -14.08 -4.05 3.10
CA ASN A 31 -14.68 -2.77 2.69
C ASN A 31 -15.66 -2.15 3.71
N LYS A 32 -16.17 -2.92 4.67
CA LYS A 32 -17.10 -2.46 5.71
C LYS A 32 -16.42 -2.17 7.05
N ILE A 33 -15.29 -2.83 7.31
CA ILE A 33 -14.61 -2.82 8.62
C ILE A 33 -13.34 -1.97 8.56
N GLU A 34 -12.62 -1.99 7.44
CA GLU A 34 -11.42 -1.20 7.24
C GLU A 34 -11.77 0.28 7.07
N THR A 35 -11.07 1.12 7.82
CA THR A 35 -11.18 2.57 7.67
C THR A 35 -10.43 3.01 6.42
N ASP A 36 -11.02 3.90 5.62
CA ASP A 36 -10.29 4.57 4.55
C ASP A 36 -9.28 5.55 5.16
N ARG A 37 -8.03 5.10 5.24
CA ARG A 37 -6.92 5.84 5.87
C ARG A 37 -6.14 6.70 4.87
N ASN A 38 -6.65 6.83 3.65
CA ASN A 38 -5.96 7.53 2.58
C ASN A 38 -6.29 9.01 2.55
N PHE A 39 -5.29 9.83 2.20
CA PHE A 39 -5.53 11.23 1.88
C PHE A 39 -5.65 11.39 0.36
N TYR A 40 -6.80 11.85 -0.12
CA TYR A 40 -7.05 12.00 -1.54
C TYR A 40 -6.71 13.41 -2.02
N GLY A 41 -5.94 13.53 -3.09
CA GLY A 41 -5.58 14.84 -3.63
C GLY A 41 -6.76 15.63 -4.19
N LYS A 42 -7.90 15.00 -4.49
CA LYS A 42 -9.16 15.68 -4.84
C LYS A 42 -9.71 16.57 -3.71
N GLU A 43 -9.30 16.33 -2.46
CA GLU A 43 -9.72 17.12 -1.28
C GLU A 43 -8.94 18.43 -1.15
N ILE A 44 -7.88 18.62 -1.94
CA ILE A 44 -7.05 19.82 -1.91
C ILE A 44 -7.74 20.90 -2.73
N THR A 45 -7.98 22.04 -2.11
CA THR A 45 -8.48 23.24 -2.78
C THR A 45 -7.44 24.34 -2.79
N GLU A 46 -7.48 25.21 -3.81
CA GLU A 46 -6.49 26.28 -3.97
C GLU A 46 -6.49 27.26 -2.78
N GLY A 47 -7.66 27.58 -2.23
CA GLY A 47 -7.81 28.48 -1.08
C GLY A 47 -7.14 27.98 0.21
N GLN A 48 -6.99 26.66 0.34
CA GLN A 48 -6.34 26.03 1.50
C GLN A 48 -4.81 25.95 1.37
N LEU A 49 -4.26 26.22 0.18
CA LEU A 49 -2.82 26.23 -0.05
C LEU A 49 -2.18 27.54 0.46
N LYS A 50 -1.21 27.40 1.36
CA LYS A 50 -0.44 28.52 1.92
C LYS A 50 0.97 28.52 1.34
N VAL A 51 1.44 29.68 0.88
CA VAL A 51 2.83 29.86 0.48
C VAL A 51 3.65 30.06 1.75
N ILE A 52 4.52 29.11 2.08
CA ILE A 52 5.38 29.20 3.27
C ILE A 52 6.62 30.03 2.93
N GLN A 53 7.15 29.85 1.72
CA GLN A 53 8.37 30.50 1.28
C GLN A 53 8.22 30.94 -0.17
N ASN A 54 8.57 32.19 -0.45
CA ASN A 54 8.75 32.71 -1.80
C ASN A 54 10.13 33.37 -1.88
N SER A 55 11.01 32.75 -2.67
CA SER A 55 12.45 33.00 -2.66
C SER A 55 13.03 32.75 -4.06
N TYR A 56 14.33 32.57 -4.11
CA TYR A 56 15.07 32.22 -5.31
C TYR A 56 16.11 31.15 -4.97
N GLN A 57 16.51 30.40 -5.98
CA GLN A 57 17.66 29.51 -5.92
C GLN A 57 18.79 30.12 -6.74
N LYS A 58 19.95 30.27 -6.09
CA LYS A 58 21.17 30.82 -6.66
C LYS A 58 21.98 29.70 -7.31
N TYR A 59 22.51 29.97 -8.50
CA TYR A 59 23.39 29.08 -9.24
C TYR A 59 24.63 29.84 -9.66
N GLU A 60 25.78 29.21 -9.48
CA GLU A 60 27.07 29.73 -9.90
C GLU A 60 27.33 29.38 -11.38
N CYS A 61 27.83 30.35 -12.12
CA CYS A 61 28.10 30.23 -13.55
C CYS A 61 29.51 30.74 -13.86
N ASN A 62 30.20 30.07 -14.77
CA ASN A 62 31.56 30.44 -15.18
C ASN A 62 31.54 31.05 -16.57
N ILE A 63 32.19 32.20 -16.73
CA ILE A 63 32.20 32.96 -17.99
C ILE A 63 32.73 32.17 -19.19
N LYS A 64 33.57 31.15 -18.96
CA LYS A 64 34.14 30.30 -20.03
C LYS A 64 33.09 29.55 -20.85
N TYR A 65 31.89 29.36 -20.30
CA TYR A 65 30.77 28.68 -20.97
C TYR A 65 29.86 29.66 -21.73
N PHE A 66 30.25 30.93 -21.79
CA PHE A 66 29.55 31.98 -22.49
C PHE A 66 30.06 32.09 -23.94
N VAL A 67 29.15 32.16 -24.90
CA VAL A 67 29.45 32.25 -26.33
C VAL A 67 28.69 33.44 -26.91
N ILE A 68 29.42 34.34 -27.56
CA ILE A 68 28.86 35.51 -28.26
C ILE A 68 28.86 35.19 -29.75
N LYS A 69 27.70 35.27 -30.40
CA LYS A 69 27.54 35.04 -31.84
C LYS A 69 26.94 36.26 -32.51
N LYS A 70 27.35 36.56 -33.74
CA LYS A 70 26.74 37.59 -34.58
C LYS A 70 25.69 36.93 -35.46
N ASP A 71 24.43 37.36 -35.35
CA ASP A 71 23.30 36.82 -36.09
C ASP A 71 22.47 37.97 -36.66
N ILE A 72 22.32 38.04 -37.99
CA ILE A 72 21.61 39.10 -38.74
C ILE A 72 22.00 40.52 -38.25
N GLY A 73 23.31 40.77 -38.09
CA GLY A 73 23.85 42.07 -37.68
C GLY A 73 23.75 42.40 -36.18
N GLN A 74 23.09 41.58 -35.36
CA GLN A 74 23.00 41.76 -33.91
C GLN A 74 23.85 40.73 -33.16
N LEU A 75 24.47 41.15 -32.05
CA LEU A 75 25.20 40.25 -31.16
C LEU A 75 24.22 39.53 -30.22
N LYS A 76 24.24 38.20 -30.26
CA LYS A 76 23.48 37.33 -29.36
C LYS A 76 24.42 36.65 -28.36
N TYR A 77 24.00 36.62 -27.10
CA TYR A 77 24.82 36.27 -25.95
C TYR A 77 24.26 34.99 -25.32
N TYR A 78 24.96 33.86 -25.49
CA TYR A 78 24.50 32.54 -25.07
C TYR A 78 25.33 31.98 -23.93
N TYR A 79 24.67 31.39 -22.94
CA TYR A 79 25.33 30.59 -21.92
C TYR A 79 24.94 29.12 -22.06
N ASN A 80 25.92 28.22 -22.01
CA ASN A 80 25.66 26.78 -22.06
C ASN A 80 26.70 25.99 -21.24
N ASP A 81 26.33 25.60 -20.02
CA ASP A 81 27.16 24.76 -19.16
C ASP A 81 26.86 23.26 -19.36
N LYS A 82 27.85 22.41 -19.04
CA LYS A 82 27.76 20.94 -19.02
C LYS A 82 26.62 20.44 -18.12
N ASN A 83 26.22 21.20 -17.10
CA ASN A 83 25.08 20.88 -16.22
C ASN A 83 23.70 21.24 -16.81
N HIS A 84 23.57 21.31 -18.14
CA HIS A 84 22.33 21.63 -18.87
C HIS A 84 21.72 23.01 -18.57
N MET A 85 22.48 23.95 -18.00
CA MET A 85 22.00 25.33 -17.85
C MET A 85 22.22 26.09 -19.15
N LYS A 86 21.11 26.46 -19.80
CA LYS A 86 21.10 27.18 -21.08
C LYS A 86 20.21 28.42 -20.98
N PHE A 87 20.74 29.58 -21.35
CA PHE A 87 19.95 30.79 -21.51
C PHE A 87 20.60 31.77 -22.49
N GLU A 88 19.77 32.65 -23.04
CA GLU A 88 20.18 33.75 -23.89
C GLU A 88 19.97 35.08 -23.15
N THR A 89 20.86 36.04 -23.41
CA THR A 89 20.74 37.41 -22.89
C THR A 89 21.10 38.43 -23.97
N ASN A 90 21.00 39.72 -23.62
CA ASN A 90 21.35 40.81 -24.53
C ASN A 90 22.63 41.53 -24.08
N GLU A 91 23.18 42.33 -24.99
CA GLU A 91 24.42 43.09 -24.76
C GLU A 91 24.36 43.97 -23.52
N LYS A 92 23.24 44.69 -23.31
CA LYS A 92 23.07 45.60 -22.18
C LYS A 92 23.18 44.85 -20.83
N ILE A 93 22.56 43.69 -20.73
CA ILE A 93 22.56 42.86 -19.53
C ILE A 93 23.93 42.20 -19.34
N TYR A 94 24.54 41.69 -20.42
CA TYR A 94 25.89 41.12 -20.38
C TYR A 94 26.91 42.14 -19.89
N ASN A 95 26.95 43.33 -20.50
CA ASN A 95 27.88 44.39 -20.13
C ASN A 95 27.70 44.85 -18.68
N LYS A 96 26.47 44.82 -18.15
CA LYS A 96 26.18 45.28 -16.79
C LYS A 96 26.50 44.26 -15.70
N TYR A 97 26.21 42.98 -15.93
CA TYR A 97 26.23 41.97 -14.85
C TYR A 97 27.24 40.84 -15.03
N ILE A 98 27.84 40.71 -16.22
CA ILE A 98 28.67 39.56 -16.58
C ILE A 98 30.07 39.99 -17.04
N LYS A 99 30.18 41.07 -17.81
CA LYS A 99 31.45 41.52 -18.40
C LYS A 99 32.49 41.81 -17.30
N GLY A 100 33.68 41.21 -17.46
CA GLY A 100 34.81 41.38 -16.54
C GLY A 100 34.79 40.47 -15.31
N ALA A 101 33.81 39.57 -15.19
CA ALA A 101 33.77 38.58 -14.11
C ALA A 101 34.21 37.19 -14.58
N ASP A 102 35.01 36.50 -13.77
CA ASP A 102 35.35 35.08 -13.99
C ASP A 102 34.16 34.15 -13.64
N ILE A 103 33.45 34.54 -12.58
CA ILE A 103 32.29 33.83 -12.04
C ILE A 103 31.15 34.83 -11.84
N PHE A 104 29.95 34.44 -12.24
CA PHE A 104 28.74 35.22 -12.03
C PHE A 104 27.61 34.32 -11.52
N PHE A 105 26.52 34.93 -11.03
CA PHE A 105 25.42 34.20 -10.45
C PHE A 105 24.12 34.42 -11.20
N VAL A 106 23.34 33.35 -11.33
CA VAL A 106 21.98 33.41 -11.84
C VAL A 106 20.99 32.86 -10.82
N TYR A 107 19.74 33.30 -10.96
CA TYR A 107 18.69 33.07 -10.00
C TYR A 107 17.46 32.51 -10.70
N LYS A 108 16.91 31.42 -10.14
CA LYS A 108 15.60 30.91 -10.53
C LYS A 108 14.61 31.14 -9.39
N PRO A 109 13.40 31.66 -9.65
CA PRO A 109 12.38 31.78 -8.62
C PRO A 109 12.06 30.42 -8.00
N LYS A 110 11.90 30.38 -6.68
CA LYS A 110 11.59 29.16 -5.92
C LYS A 110 10.52 29.46 -4.88
N CYS A 111 9.46 28.66 -4.86
CA CYS A 111 8.47 28.73 -3.81
C CYS A 111 8.22 27.37 -3.15
N GLN A 112 7.74 27.43 -1.91
CA GLN A 112 7.28 26.30 -1.15
C GLN A 112 5.85 26.56 -0.69
N ILE A 113 4.97 25.62 -1.00
CA ILE A 113 3.55 25.67 -0.69
C ILE A 113 3.23 24.53 0.26
N SER A 114 2.42 24.80 1.28
CA SER A 114 1.85 23.77 2.14
C SER A 114 0.35 23.71 2.07
N TYR A 115 -0.15 22.52 2.34
CA TYR A 115 -1.53 22.21 2.62
C TYR A 115 -1.60 21.44 3.95
N ARG A 116 -2.63 21.71 4.74
CA ARG A 116 -2.95 20.90 5.93
C ARG A 116 -4.46 20.89 6.15
N SER A 117 -5.00 19.69 6.32
CA SER A 117 -6.37 19.41 6.73
C SER A 117 -6.38 18.38 7.86
N ASN A 118 -7.57 17.99 8.31
CA ASN A 118 -7.73 16.90 9.28
C ASN A 118 -7.36 15.54 8.66
N HIS A 119 -7.47 15.38 7.35
CA HIS A 119 -7.18 14.12 6.65
C HIS A 119 -5.73 14.00 6.21
N GLY A 120 -5.05 15.11 5.92
CA GLY A 120 -3.71 15.04 5.34
C GLY A 120 -2.94 16.33 5.38
N LYS A 121 -1.66 16.23 5.05
CA LYS A 121 -0.77 17.37 4.79
C LYS A 121 0.00 17.16 3.51
N LEU A 122 0.36 18.25 2.86
CA LEU A 122 1.16 18.22 1.64
C LEU A 122 2.12 19.40 1.63
N THR A 123 3.29 19.18 1.05
CA THR A 123 4.30 20.20 0.80
C THR A 123 4.74 20.10 -0.64
N ALA A 124 4.64 21.19 -1.37
CA ALA A 124 5.12 21.31 -2.74
C ALA A 124 6.28 22.30 -2.80
N THR A 125 7.35 21.92 -3.47
CA THR A 125 8.45 22.82 -3.84
C THR A 125 8.41 23.02 -5.34
N PHE A 126 8.45 24.26 -5.79
CA PHE A 126 8.40 24.61 -7.20
C PHE A 126 9.57 25.53 -7.55
N ILE A 127 10.28 25.23 -8.63
CA ILE A 127 11.43 25.98 -9.14
C ILE A 127 11.10 26.42 -10.57
N GLY A 128 11.16 27.72 -10.81
CA GLY A 128 10.86 28.31 -12.11
C GLY A 128 11.92 27.98 -13.16
N ASN A 129 11.51 27.89 -14.42
CA ASN A 129 12.44 27.68 -15.54
C ASN A 129 13.16 28.95 -15.96
N LYS A 130 12.51 30.12 -15.81
CA LYS A 130 13.07 31.43 -16.17
C LYS A 130 14.30 31.75 -15.30
N ILE A 131 15.36 32.20 -15.98
CA ILE A 131 16.65 32.54 -15.37
C ILE A 131 16.78 34.06 -15.32
N PHE A 132 17.26 34.58 -14.19
CA PHE A 132 17.49 36.00 -13.97
C PHE A 132 18.91 36.22 -13.46
N LEU A 133 19.53 37.34 -13.84
CA LEU A 133 20.84 37.76 -13.33
C LEU A 133 20.73 38.55 -12.02
N ILE A 134 19.51 38.87 -11.62
CA ILE A 134 19.18 39.48 -10.35
C ILE A 134 18.24 38.57 -9.55
N PRO A 135 18.29 38.57 -8.21
CA PRO A 135 17.39 37.79 -7.40
C PRO A 135 15.93 38.13 -7.71
N LYS A 136 15.15 37.13 -8.13
CA LYS A 136 13.74 37.31 -8.47
C LYS A 136 12.88 36.19 -7.89
N LYS A 137 11.77 36.60 -7.30
CA LYS A 137 10.75 35.74 -6.70
C LYS A 137 9.56 35.61 -7.66
N PHE A 138 8.68 34.65 -7.40
CA PHE A 138 7.41 34.58 -8.13
C PHE A 138 6.52 35.76 -7.76
N SER A 139 5.85 36.33 -8.74
CA SER A 139 4.75 37.28 -8.55
C SER A 139 3.51 36.60 -7.99
N ASP A 140 2.56 37.38 -7.45
CA ASP A 140 1.32 36.82 -6.89
C ASP A 140 0.49 36.05 -7.93
N GLN A 141 0.50 36.51 -9.19
CA GLN A 141 -0.18 35.83 -10.28
C GLN A 141 0.48 34.49 -10.65
N GLU A 142 1.82 34.45 -10.65
CA GLU A 142 2.56 33.20 -10.85
C GLU A 142 2.33 32.24 -9.67
N LEU A 143 2.28 32.73 -8.43
CA LEU A 143 1.97 31.90 -7.27
C LEU A 143 0.56 31.30 -7.33
N LYS A 144 -0.45 32.05 -7.77
CA LYS A 144 -1.80 31.51 -8.03
C LYS A 144 -1.75 30.39 -9.05
N THR A 145 -1.01 30.58 -10.14
CA THR A 145 -0.82 29.56 -11.19
C THR A 145 -0.14 28.30 -10.62
N VAL A 146 0.91 28.45 -9.81
CA VAL A 146 1.58 27.31 -9.17
C VAL A 146 0.63 26.56 -8.22
N LYS A 147 -0.18 27.26 -7.42
CA LYS A 147 -1.19 26.63 -6.56
C LYS A 147 -2.18 25.79 -7.37
N SER A 148 -2.69 26.35 -8.47
CA SER A 148 -3.62 25.64 -9.35
C SER A 148 -2.99 24.38 -9.96
N LEU A 149 -1.74 24.47 -10.40
CA LEU A 149 -0.97 23.32 -10.89
C LEU A 149 -0.81 22.23 -9.82
N VAL A 150 -0.52 22.60 -8.57
CA VAL A 150 -0.41 21.64 -7.46
C VAL A 150 -1.73 20.92 -7.24
N VAL A 151 -2.87 21.63 -7.24
CA VAL A 151 -4.20 21.02 -7.11
C VAL A 151 -4.49 20.07 -8.27
N GLN A 152 -4.33 20.55 -9.50
CA GLN A 152 -4.62 19.79 -10.72
C GLN A 152 -3.80 18.49 -10.79
N LYS A 153 -2.48 18.57 -10.54
CA LYS A 153 -1.59 17.40 -10.59
C LYS A 153 -1.81 16.44 -9.42
N SER A 154 -2.32 16.93 -8.29
CA SER A 154 -2.66 16.11 -7.13
C SER A 154 -4.03 15.44 -7.23
N HIS A 155 -4.96 15.95 -8.05
CA HIS A 155 -6.38 15.56 -8.04
C HIS A 155 -6.63 14.04 -8.10
N LYS A 156 -5.89 13.30 -8.94
CA LYS A 156 -6.02 11.83 -9.10
C LYS A 156 -5.09 11.02 -8.19
N LYS A 157 -4.35 11.66 -7.28
CA LYS A 157 -3.35 11.02 -6.42
C LYS A 157 -3.93 10.63 -5.06
N VAL A 158 -3.33 9.60 -4.47
CA VAL A 158 -3.70 9.05 -3.15
C VAL A 158 -2.43 8.98 -2.32
N PHE A 159 -2.44 9.62 -1.15
CA PHE A 159 -1.27 9.76 -0.27
C PHE A 159 -1.36 8.89 0.98
N LEU A 160 -0.24 8.25 1.34
CA LEU A 160 -0.10 7.34 2.51
C LEU A 160 0.53 8.03 3.72
N THR A 161 0.57 7.32 4.86
CA THR A 161 1.19 7.83 6.10
C THR A 161 2.72 7.72 6.09
N TYR A 162 3.27 6.64 5.53
CA TYR A 162 4.72 6.37 5.47
C TYR A 162 5.20 6.32 4.03
N SER A 163 6.48 6.64 3.81
CA SER A 163 7.11 6.50 2.49
C SER A 163 7.15 5.03 2.06
N LEU A 164 7.06 4.77 0.76
CA LEU A 164 7.17 3.41 0.22
C LEU A 164 8.53 2.77 0.56
N ASP A 165 9.59 3.58 0.65
CA ASP A 165 10.94 3.13 0.99
C ASP A 165 11.07 2.72 2.46
N ASP A 166 10.46 3.48 3.39
CA ASP A 166 10.40 3.10 4.81
C ASP A 166 9.63 1.79 5.01
N VAL A 167 8.61 1.57 4.18
CA VAL A 167 7.82 0.34 4.18
C VAL A 167 8.62 -0.84 3.60
N ALA A 168 9.24 -0.66 2.44
CA ALA A 168 10.02 -1.70 1.78
C ALA A 168 11.16 -2.21 2.67
N LYS A 169 11.86 -1.30 3.36
CA LYS A 169 12.90 -1.63 4.34
C LYS A 169 12.37 -2.41 5.55
N LYS A 170 11.16 -2.11 6.00
CA LYS A 170 10.58 -2.70 7.22
C LYS A 170 9.83 -4.00 6.97
N TYR A 171 9.36 -4.24 5.75
CA TYR A 171 8.44 -5.35 5.43
C TYR A 171 8.80 -6.10 4.14
N ASN A 172 10.09 -6.24 3.84
CA ASN A 172 10.62 -7.10 2.77
C ASN A 172 9.91 -6.96 1.41
N ASN A 173 9.84 -5.74 0.87
CA ASN A 173 9.34 -5.48 -0.49
C ASN A 173 7.89 -5.92 -0.79
N LEU A 174 7.00 -5.90 0.22
CA LEU A 174 5.57 -6.09 -0.02
C LEU A 174 5.01 -5.01 -0.96
N ALA A 175 4.50 -5.41 -2.13
CA ALA A 175 3.81 -4.53 -3.06
C ALA A 175 2.53 -3.97 -2.39
N ILE A 176 2.49 -2.66 -2.19
CA ILE A 176 1.36 -2.00 -1.51
C ILE A 176 0.32 -1.58 -2.53
N HIS A 177 -0.87 -2.11 -2.37
CA HIS A 177 -2.06 -1.54 -2.97
C HIS A 177 -2.97 -1.04 -1.85
N GLY A 178 -3.40 0.23 -1.92
CA GLY A 178 -4.39 0.75 -0.96
C GLY A 178 -5.77 0.13 -1.19
N LEU A 179 -6.77 0.55 -0.39
CA LEU A 179 -8.17 0.18 -0.58
C LEU A 179 -8.56 0.28 -2.08
N LYS A 180 -9.13 -0.81 -2.63
CA LYS A 180 -9.47 -0.98 -4.06
C LYS A 180 -8.29 -1.10 -5.05
N ASN A 181 -7.16 -1.65 -4.62
CA ASN A 181 -5.98 -1.90 -5.44
C ASN A 181 -5.32 -0.65 -6.06
N LYS A 182 -5.61 0.56 -5.57
CA LYS A 182 -5.04 1.79 -6.13
C LYS A 182 -3.58 1.93 -5.71
N LYS A 183 -2.70 2.20 -6.69
CA LYS A 183 -1.28 2.51 -6.45
C LYS A 183 -1.20 3.84 -5.70
N ALA A 184 -0.93 3.76 -4.41
CA ALA A 184 -0.75 4.93 -3.57
C ALA A 184 0.68 5.47 -3.69
N ILE A 185 0.86 6.77 -3.52
CA ILE A 185 2.15 7.45 -3.68
C ILE A 185 2.44 8.36 -2.49
N THR A 186 3.70 8.59 -2.17
CA THR A 186 4.12 9.52 -1.12
C THR A 186 4.59 10.85 -1.68
N ASP A 187 5.07 10.81 -2.91
CA ASP A 187 5.64 11.94 -3.59
C ASP A 187 5.51 11.78 -5.11
N PHE A 188 5.53 12.89 -5.82
CA PHE A 188 5.63 12.92 -7.26
C PHE A 188 6.27 14.21 -7.75
N LYS A 189 6.87 14.15 -8.93
CA LYS A 189 7.39 15.30 -9.65
C LYS A 189 6.49 15.64 -10.83
N PHE A 190 6.45 16.90 -11.20
CA PHE A 190 5.77 17.38 -12.38
C PHE A 190 6.55 18.53 -13.00
N SER A 191 6.38 18.73 -14.30
CA SER A 191 7.04 19.80 -15.06
C SER A 191 6.00 20.52 -15.90
N ASN A 192 6.20 21.81 -16.10
CA ASN A 192 5.44 22.65 -17.01
C ASN A 192 6.34 23.77 -17.56
N GLU A 193 5.84 24.58 -18.48
CA GLU A 193 6.53 25.74 -19.04
C GLU A 193 7.07 26.69 -17.96
N LEU A 194 6.27 26.93 -16.91
CA LEU A 194 6.66 27.79 -15.79
C LEU A 194 7.84 27.25 -14.99
N GLY A 195 7.97 25.92 -14.85
CA GLY A 195 8.93 25.34 -13.93
C GLY A 195 8.73 23.85 -13.62
N ASN A 196 9.53 23.36 -12.69
CA ASN A 196 9.48 22.01 -12.16
C ASN A 196 8.99 22.01 -10.72
N GLY A 197 8.05 21.13 -10.42
CA GLY A 197 7.47 20.92 -9.10
C GLY A 197 7.76 19.54 -8.54
N SER A 198 7.97 19.48 -7.23
CA SER A 198 8.03 18.24 -6.45
C SER A 198 7.03 18.36 -5.32
N VAL A 199 6.19 17.34 -5.16
CA VAL A 199 5.11 17.30 -4.16
C VAL A 199 5.33 16.11 -3.26
N CYS A 200 5.30 16.32 -1.95
CA CYS A 200 5.29 15.28 -0.95
C CYS A 200 3.99 15.40 -0.14
N GLY A 201 3.20 14.33 -0.10
CA GLY A 201 1.95 14.27 0.63
C GLY A 201 1.98 13.19 1.71
N LYS A 202 1.20 13.41 2.76
CA LYS A 202 1.08 12.46 3.88
C LYS A 202 -0.34 12.43 4.42
N SER A 203 -0.89 11.23 4.56
CA SER A 203 -2.13 11.02 5.31
C SER A 203 -1.91 11.22 6.81
N LEU A 204 -2.89 11.86 7.45
CA LEU A 204 -2.97 12.06 8.89
C LEU A 204 -4.10 11.24 9.52
N ILE A 205 -4.86 10.50 8.72
CA ILE A 205 -5.94 9.64 9.21
C ILE A 205 -5.34 8.52 10.06
N LYS A 206 -5.86 8.39 11.28
CA LYS A 206 -5.46 7.32 12.21
C LYS A 206 -6.19 6.04 11.87
N SER A 207 -5.50 4.92 12.02
CA SER A 207 -6.16 3.62 11.94
C SER A 207 -7.16 3.46 13.08
N ALA A 208 -8.33 2.89 12.77
CA ALA A 208 -9.30 2.43 13.74
C ALA A 208 -8.87 1.11 14.38
N LYS A 209 -9.57 0.71 15.45
CA LYS A 209 -9.30 -0.51 16.23
C LYS A 209 -9.11 -1.76 15.37
N TYR A 210 -10.03 -2.01 14.43
CA TYR A 210 -10.08 -3.24 13.63
C TYR A 210 -9.22 -3.19 12.37
N ASP A 211 -8.62 -2.05 12.04
CA ASP A 211 -7.71 -1.95 10.90
C ASP A 211 -6.48 -2.85 11.06
N ARG A 212 -6.13 -3.20 12.30
CA ARG A 212 -5.07 -4.17 12.64
C ARG A 212 -5.35 -5.59 12.11
N LEU A 213 -6.57 -5.88 11.66
CA LEU A 213 -6.93 -7.18 11.09
C LEU A 213 -6.48 -7.35 9.63
N TYR A 214 -5.98 -6.30 8.99
CA TYR A 214 -5.56 -6.33 7.58
C TYR A 214 -4.05 -6.20 7.47
N LYS A 215 -3.44 -6.91 6.52
CA LYS A 215 -1.97 -6.96 6.31
C LYS A 215 -1.31 -5.59 6.12
N ASP A 216 -2.05 -4.57 5.69
CA ASP A 216 -1.57 -3.23 5.40
C ASP A 216 -1.61 -2.27 6.61
N PHE A 217 -2.07 -2.75 7.78
CA PHE A 217 -2.21 -1.93 9.00
C PHE A 217 -0.92 -1.25 9.44
N ALA A 218 0.21 -1.89 9.14
CA ALA A 218 1.56 -1.44 9.40
C ALA A 218 1.92 -0.13 8.68
N PHE A 219 1.18 0.23 7.62
CA PHE A 219 1.47 1.38 6.75
C PHE A 219 0.71 2.64 7.14
N TYR A 220 0.01 2.60 8.26
CA TYR A 220 -0.76 3.72 8.80
C TYR A 220 -0.42 3.94 10.29
N GLN A 221 -0.88 5.06 10.86
CA GLN A 221 -0.66 5.32 12.28
C GLN A 221 -1.35 4.25 13.11
N THR A 222 -0.59 3.54 13.95
CA THR A 222 -1.15 2.50 14.81
C THR A 222 -2.18 3.12 15.76
N PRO A 223 -3.37 2.49 15.92
CA PRO A 223 -4.37 2.96 16.86
C PRO A 223 -3.80 2.93 18.28
N LYS A 224 -4.15 3.90 19.13
CA LYS A 224 -3.81 3.84 20.56
C LYS A 224 -4.47 2.65 21.26
N GLU A 225 -5.64 2.26 20.79
CA GLU A 225 -6.40 1.12 21.32
C GLU A 225 -5.71 -0.20 21.00
N LYS A 226 -5.53 -1.02 22.04
CA LYS A 226 -5.03 -2.40 21.94
C LYS A 226 -6.22 -3.36 21.83
N LEU A 227 -6.03 -4.44 21.09
CA LEU A 227 -6.96 -5.58 21.00
C LEU A 227 -6.79 -6.45 22.26
N THR A 228 -7.38 -6.02 23.38
CA THR A 228 -7.12 -6.61 24.72
C THR A 228 -8.08 -7.74 25.09
N ASN A 229 -9.34 -7.66 24.67
CA ASN A 229 -10.39 -8.61 25.06
C ASN A 229 -10.28 -9.93 24.30
N THR A 230 -10.87 -11.01 24.83
CA THR A 230 -10.80 -12.37 24.26
C THR A 230 -11.26 -12.44 22.80
N LYS A 231 -12.38 -11.79 22.47
CA LYS A 231 -12.89 -11.68 21.09
C LYS A 231 -11.89 -10.99 20.16
N ASP A 232 -11.30 -9.89 20.62
CA ASP A 232 -10.32 -9.12 19.84
C ASP A 232 -9.04 -9.93 19.57
N ARG A 233 -8.58 -10.68 20.58
CA ARG A 233 -7.43 -11.59 20.43
C ARG A 233 -7.72 -12.71 19.44
N PHE A 234 -8.92 -13.29 19.48
CA PHE A 234 -9.33 -14.33 18.53
C PHE A 234 -9.43 -13.81 17.09
N LEU A 235 -10.00 -12.61 16.90
CA LEU A 235 -10.04 -11.95 15.58
C LEU A 235 -8.63 -11.66 15.08
N LEU A 236 -7.73 -11.16 15.92
CA LEU A 236 -6.34 -10.91 15.56
C LEU A 236 -5.58 -12.19 15.21
N PHE A 237 -5.79 -13.26 15.98
CA PHE A 237 -5.23 -14.58 15.69
C PHE A 237 -5.68 -15.06 14.30
N SER A 238 -6.98 -14.98 14.02
CA SER A 238 -7.57 -15.35 12.73
C SER A 238 -7.03 -14.48 11.59
N ALA A 239 -6.88 -13.17 11.80
CA ALA A 239 -6.29 -12.25 10.83
C ALA A 239 -4.81 -12.57 10.52
N LYS A 240 -4.04 -13.01 11.52
CA LYS A 240 -2.64 -13.45 11.33
C LYS A 240 -2.49 -14.73 10.51
N LEU A 241 -3.59 -15.44 10.26
CA LEU A 241 -3.62 -16.54 9.30
C LEU A 241 -3.70 -16.03 7.85
N GLN A 242 -3.88 -14.74 7.60
CA GLN A 242 -3.87 -14.23 6.23
C GLN A 242 -2.47 -14.39 5.59
N PRO A 243 -2.40 -14.77 4.30
CA PRO A 243 -1.15 -14.74 3.56
C PRO A 243 -0.52 -13.34 3.60
N CYS A 244 0.79 -13.30 3.79
CA CYS A 244 1.58 -12.07 3.84
C CYS A 244 1.23 -11.11 5.01
N TYR A 245 0.47 -11.56 6.02
CA TYR A 245 0.32 -10.79 7.25
C TYR A 245 1.69 -10.69 7.96
N PRO A 246 2.12 -9.50 8.42
CA PRO A 246 3.40 -9.34 9.11
C PRO A 246 3.51 -10.20 10.37
N ASN A 247 4.55 -11.04 10.46
CA ASN A 247 4.71 -12.04 11.54
C ASN A 247 3.46 -12.94 11.69
N GLY A 248 2.81 -13.27 10.58
CA GLY A 248 1.67 -14.17 10.51
C GLY A 248 2.07 -15.63 10.71
N TYR A 249 1.07 -16.47 11.01
CA TYR A 249 1.26 -17.90 11.27
C TYR A 249 0.67 -18.78 10.16
N PHE A 250 0.34 -18.19 9.01
CA PHE A 250 -0.35 -18.87 7.91
C PHE A 250 0.28 -20.22 7.56
N LEU A 251 1.57 -20.25 7.22
CA LEU A 251 2.24 -21.48 6.79
C LEU A 251 2.19 -22.56 7.88
N PHE A 252 2.58 -22.20 9.10
CA PHE A 252 2.63 -23.14 10.23
C PHE A 252 1.24 -23.72 10.56
N TYR A 253 0.22 -22.86 10.58
CA TYR A 253 -1.15 -23.26 10.85
C TYR A 253 -1.72 -24.12 9.73
N MET A 254 -1.50 -23.75 8.47
CA MET A 254 -2.03 -24.50 7.32
C MET A 254 -1.37 -25.86 7.16
N VAL A 255 -0.05 -25.99 7.40
CA VAL A 255 0.63 -27.29 7.41
C VAL A 255 0.08 -28.19 8.51
N SER A 256 -0.10 -27.64 9.72
CA SER A 256 -0.67 -28.38 10.86
C SER A 256 -2.12 -28.82 10.59
N PHE A 257 -2.92 -27.95 9.97
CA PHE A 257 -4.28 -28.22 9.55
C PHE A 257 -4.35 -29.31 8.49
N LEU A 258 -3.50 -29.24 7.46
CA LEU A 258 -3.41 -30.25 6.40
C LEU A 258 -3.01 -31.61 6.95
N PHE A 259 -2.01 -31.66 7.83
CA PHE A 259 -1.57 -32.89 8.45
C PHE A 259 -2.68 -33.52 9.31
N SER A 260 -3.38 -32.70 10.10
CA SER A 260 -4.52 -33.16 10.90
C SER A 260 -5.65 -33.69 10.02
N THR A 261 -5.96 -33.00 8.92
CA THR A 261 -6.99 -33.41 7.95
C THR A 261 -6.61 -34.71 7.24
N LEU A 262 -5.32 -34.87 6.90
CA LEU A 262 -4.79 -36.09 6.29
C LEU A 262 -4.97 -37.29 7.22
N LEU A 263 -4.65 -37.15 8.51
CA LEU A 263 -4.86 -38.21 9.51
C LEU A 263 -6.33 -38.61 9.64
N VAL A 264 -7.25 -37.63 9.56
CA VAL A 264 -8.71 -37.89 9.59
C VAL A 264 -9.16 -38.68 8.38
N LEU A 265 -8.70 -38.27 7.20
CA LEU A 265 -9.04 -38.90 5.94
C LEU A 265 -8.50 -40.34 5.90
N PHE A 266 -7.25 -40.58 6.32
CA PHE A 266 -6.68 -41.94 6.44
C PHE A 266 -7.40 -42.81 7.48
N ALA A 267 -7.85 -42.23 8.59
CA ALA A 267 -8.60 -42.98 9.59
C ALA A 267 -10.03 -43.35 9.13
N GLY A 268 -10.60 -42.59 8.18
CA GLY A 268 -11.98 -42.74 7.70
C GLY A 268 -12.13 -43.41 6.34
N ALA A 269 -11.12 -43.39 5.47
CA ALA A 269 -11.24 -43.89 4.10
C ALA A 269 -11.21 -45.42 4.02
N LYS A 270 -12.16 -45.98 3.27
CA LYS A 270 -12.14 -47.39 2.82
C LYS A 270 -11.42 -47.57 1.47
N ASP A 271 -11.18 -46.47 0.74
CA ASP A 271 -10.70 -46.49 -0.65
C ASP A 271 -9.67 -45.38 -0.87
N GLU A 272 -8.44 -45.77 -1.26
CA GLU A 272 -7.27 -44.89 -1.31
C GLU A 272 -7.32 -43.86 -2.45
N ASN A 273 -8.04 -44.18 -3.54
CA ASN A 273 -8.11 -43.33 -4.74
C ASN A 273 -8.90 -42.03 -4.50
N VAL A 274 -9.98 -42.09 -3.72
CA VAL A 274 -10.79 -40.91 -3.37
C VAL A 274 -10.00 -39.95 -2.47
N LEU A 275 -9.13 -40.50 -1.62
CA LEU A 275 -8.26 -39.75 -0.71
C LEU A 275 -7.25 -38.89 -1.48
N ILE A 276 -6.61 -39.49 -2.50
CA ILE A 276 -5.59 -38.83 -3.33
C ILE A 276 -6.20 -37.68 -4.15
N ILE A 277 -7.41 -37.86 -4.69
CA ILE A 277 -8.11 -36.82 -5.46
C ILE A 277 -8.49 -35.63 -4.56
N ILE A 278 -9.00 -35.88 -3.35
CA ILE A 278 -9.32 -34.82 -2.38
C ILE A 278 -8.03 -34.10 -1.95
N LEU A 279 -6.94 -34.82 -1.71
CA LEU A 279 -5.66 -34.25 -1.33
C LEU A 279 -5.08 -33.36 -2.43
N GLN A 280 -5.12 -33.81 -3.69
CA GLN A 280 -4.71 -33.00 -4.84
C GLN A 280 -5.55 -31.73 -4.98
N TYR A 281 -6.86 -31.79 -4.75
CA TYR A 281 -7.75 -30.62 -4.79
C TYR A 281 -7.50 -29.61 -3.67
N VAL A 282 -7.22 -30.09 -2.45
CA VAL A 282 -6.89 -29.22 -1.31
C VAL A 282 -5.54 -28.55 -1.53
N VAL A 283 -4.53 -29.31 -1.98
CA VAL A 283 -3.19 -28.78 -2.28
C VAL A 283 -3.27 -27.75 -3.40
N THR A 284 -3.93 -28.06 -4.52
CA THR A 284 -4.10 -27.10 -5.63
C THR A 284 -4.90 -25.87 -5.25
N GLY A 285 -6.00 -26.00 -4.49
CA GLY A 285 -6.82 -24.87 -4.02
C GLY A 285 -6.08 -23.93 -3.07
N LEU A 286 -5.18 -24.46 -2.23
CA LEU A 286 -4.34 -23.66 -1.33
C LEU A 286 -3.11 -23.04 -2.01
N TRP A 287 -2.70 -23.60 -3.16
CA TRP A 287 -1.54 -23.15 -3.94
C TRP A 287 -1.87 -22.09 -4.99
N ILE A 288 -3.15 -21.84 -5.30
CA ILE A 288 -3.55 -20.76 -6.21
C ILE A 288 -3.13 -19.42 -5.58
N GLY A 289 -2.05 -18.85 -6.11
CA GLY A 289 -1.34 -17.68 -5.59
C GLY A 289 -2.10 -16.35 -5.57
N GLN A 290 -3.42 -16.37 -5.78
CA GLN A 290 -4.28 -15.21 -5.63
C GLN A 290 -5.47 -15.57 -4.72
N TRP A 291 -5.28 -15.30 -3.43
CA TRP A 291 -6.35 -15.25 -2.41
C TRP A 291 -7.23 -14.01 -2.63
N ASP A 292 -7.69 -13.83 -3.86
CA ASP A 292 -8.71 -12.85 -4.20
C ASP A 292 -10.10 -13.37 -3.79
N LYS A 293 -11.16 -12.60 -4.11
CA LYS A 293 -12.52 -13.01 -3.76
C LYS A 293 -12.90 -14.39 -4.35
N SER A 294 -12.39 -14.74 -5.52
CA SER A 294 -12.71 -16.01 -6.19
C SER A 294 -12.00 -17.18 -5.51
N GLY A 295 -10.73 -17.03 -5.14
CA GLY A 295 -9.98 -18.03 -4.38
C GLY A 295 -10.59 -18.28 -2.99
N ILE A 296 -11.06 -17.22 -2.32
CA ILE A 296 -11.77 -17.33 -1.04
C ILE A 296 -13.08 -18.12 -1.17
N VAL A 297 -13.87 -17.87 -2.23
CA VAL A 297 -15.13 -18.59 -2.46
C VAL A 297 -14.87 -20.08 -2.71
N MET A 298 -13.86 -20.42 -3.52
CA MET A 298 -13.47 -21.80 -3.77
C MET A 298 -13.01 -22.52 -2.49
N ALA A 299 -12.24 -21.84 -1.64
CA ALA A 299 -11.82 -22.38 -0.35
C ALA A 299 -13.01 -22.63 0.59
N ILE A 300 -14.01 -21.74 0.61
CA ILE A 300 -15.25 -21.94 1.39
C ILE A 300 -16.03 -23.16 0.90
N ILE A 301 -16.20 -23.31 -0.42
CA ILE A 301 -16.88 -24.48 -1.01
C ILE A 301 -16.17 -25.77 -0.59
N LEU A 302 -14.84 -25.79 -0.64
CA LEU A 302 -14.05 -26.94 -0.27
C LEU A 302 -14.16 -27.28 1.25
N ILE A 303 -14.21 -26.26 2.12
CA ILE A 303 -14.49 -26.45 3.55
C ILE A 303 -15.88 -27.06 3.77
N LEU A 304 -16.90 -26.60 3.04
CA LEU A 304 -18.26 -27.15 3.15
C LEU A 304 -18.33 -28.63 2.72
N ILE A 305 -17.60 -29.00 1.66
CA ILE A 305 -17.49 -30.39 1.22
C ILE A 305 -16.82 -31.25 2.30
N LEU A 306 -15.70 -30.79 2.88
CA LEU A 306 -15.02 -31.46 3.99
C LEU A 306 -15.95 -31.68 5.18
N LEU A 307 -16.68 -30.64 5.60
CA LEU A 307 -17.65 -30.71 6.70
C LEU A 307 -18.77 -31.71 6.42
N PHE A 308 -19.25 -31.81 5.17
CA PHE A 308 -20.26 -32.78 4.77
C PHE A 308 -19.77 -34.23 4.94
N PHE A 309 -18.56 -34.55 4.49
CA PHE A 309 -17.98 -35.88 4.63
C PHE A 309 -17.71 -36.25 6.10
N ILE A 310 -17.16 -35.32 6.88
CA ILE A 310 -16.96 -35.50 8.33
C ILE A 310 -18.31 -35.76 9.02
N GLY A 311 -19.35 -34.98 8.67
CA GLY A 311 -20.69 -35.15 9.23
C GLY A 311 -21.39 -36.45 8.80
N LYS A 312 -21.05 -37.01 7.62
CA LYS A 312 -21.52 -38.32 7.19
C LYS A 312 -20.87 -39.44 8.01
N GLU A 313 -19.55 -39.39 8.19
CA GLU A 313 -18.81 -40.36 9.00
C GLU A 313 -19.20 -40.35 10.47
N LEU A 314 -19.31 -39.17 11.10
CA LEU A 314 -19.76 -39.06 12.49
C LEU A 314 -21.16 -39.65 12.70
N ARG A 315 -22.06 -39.51 11.72
CA ARG A 315 -23.40 -40.15 11.76
C ARG A 315 -23.32 -41.67 11.62
N SER A 316 -22.44 -42.20 10.78
CA SER A 316 -22.20 -43.65 10.66
C SER A 316 -21.68 -44.22 11.99
N ILE A 317 -20.68 -43.56 12.58
CA ILE A 317 -20.08 -43.94 13.85
C ILE A 317 -21.11 -43.92 15.00
N ARG A 318 -22.05 -42.97 15.00
CA ARG A 318 -23.14 -42.91 15.97
C ARG A 318 -24.08 -44.10 15.83
N LYS A 319 -24.57 -44.38 14.61
CA LYS A 319 -25.47 -45.51 14.32
C LYS A 319 -24.86 -46.86 14.70
N GLU A 320 -23.58 -47.08 14.42
CA GLU A 320 -22.86 -48.29 14.87
C GLU A 320 -22.78 -48.41 16.40
N GLY A 321 -22.81 -47.29 17.13
CA GLY A 321 -22.86 -47.30 18.60
C GLY A 321 -24.22 -47.67 19.14
N ASP A 322 -25.26 -47.05 18.59
CA ASP A 322 -26.64 -47.28 19.01
C ASP A 322 -27.02 -48.77 18.79
N LEU A 323 -26.60 -49.37 17.67
CA LEU A 323 -26.77 -50.81 17.38
C LEU A 323 -26.04 -51.73 18.38
N GLN A 324 -24.80 -51.41 18.75
CA GLN A 324 -24.04 -52.19 19.73
C GLN A 324 -24.60 -52.10 21.15
N ASP A 325 -25.20 -50.96 21.50
CA ASP A 325 -25.83 -50.75 22.81
C ASP A 325 -27.22 -51.41 22.88
N GLU A 326 -27.93 -51.55 21.75
CA GLU A 326 -29.16 -52.36 21.65
C GLU A 326 -28.87 -53.86 21.71
N GLU A 327 -27.84 -54.36 21.01
CA GLU A 327 -27.44 -55.77 21.10
C GLU A 327 -27.01 -56.17 22.52
N LYS A 328 -26.33 -55.29 23.26
CA LYS A 328 -25.95 -55.52 24.67
C LYS A 328 -27.12 -55.48 25.66
N LYS A 329 -28.26 -54.91 25.30
CA LYS A 329 -29.47 -54.91 26.15
C LYS A 329 -30.34 -56.15 25.94
N ASN A 330 -30.12 -56.87 24.84
CA ASN A 330 -30.87 -58.07 24.46
C ASN A 330 -30.12 -59.38 24.80
N ILE A 331 -29.02 -59.28 25.56
CA ILE A 331 -28.28 -60.38 26.20
C ILE A 331 -28.34 -60.12 27.70
#